data_AF-A0A7C4FZ38-F1
#
_entry.id   AF-A0A7C4FZ38-F1
#
_cell.length_a   1.000
_cell.length_b   1.000
_cell.length_c   1.000
_cell.angle_alpha   90.00
_cell.angle_beta   90.00
_cell.angle_gamma   90.00
#
_symmetry.space_group_name_H-M   'P 1'
#
loop_
_entity.id
_entity.type
_entity.pdbx_description
1 polymer ?
#
loop_
_entity_poly.entity_id
_entity_poly.type
_entity_poly.pdbx_seq_one_letter_code
_entity_poly.pdbx_strand_id
1 'polypeptide(L)'
;MHNVVREHLEGYLEGRCTSAQMEMIQNHLAGCPECRDLLEQIVETSHLIQVLKSPSPDLEPEPGFYARVMGVIETRQRASFWNFLLDPVFGKRLVLASLALVVILGSFMAATSPEPVETANAPEAILAAPRATETAPSENMERDRDVILVQLATYRE
;
A
#
# COMPACT_ATOMS: atom_id res chain seq x y z
N MET A 1 28.59 22.03 -14.43
CA MET A 1 27.55 21.36 -13.61
C MET A 1 27.48 22.02 -12.23
N HIS A 2 26.84 23.20 -12.10
CA HIS A 2 26.76 23.97 -10.84
C HIS A 2 25.52 23.63 -9.98
N ASN A 3 24.62 22.79 -10.50
CA ASN A 3 23.33 22.48 -9.83
C ASN A 3 23.53 21.80 -8.48
N VAL A 4 24.59 21.02 -8.30
CA VAL A 4 24.89 20.32 -7.04
C VAL A 4 25.05 21.30 -5.88
N VAL A 5 25.77 22.40 -6.10
CA VAL A 5 25.93 23.45 -5.09
C VAL A 5 24.61 24.18 -4.90
N ARG A 6 23.89 24.52 -5.97
CA ARG A 6 22.62 25.26 -5.89
C ARG A 6 21.51 24.52 -5.13
N GLU A 7 21.39 23.21 -5.33
CA GLU A 7 20.34 22.39 -4.71
C GLU A 7 20.61 22.07 -3.23
N HIS A 8 21.87 22.06 -2.82
CA HIS A 8 22.28 21.69 -1.46
C HIS A 8 22.92 22.83 -0.67
N LEU A 9 22.92 24.06 -1.21
CA LEU A 9 23.55 25.24 -0.63
C LEU A 9 23.02 25.55 0.77
N GLU A 10 21.70 25.60 0.92
CA GLU A 10 21.04 25.94 2.17
C GLU A 10 21.35 24.90 3.25
N GLY A 11 21.28 23.61 2.88
CA GLY A 11 21.66 22.52 3.78
C GLY A 11 23.13 22.58 4.21
N TYR A 12 24.01 23.03 3.31
CA TYR A 12 25.44 23.18 3.58
C TYR A 12 25.71 24.35 4.55
N LEU A 13 25.10 25.51 4.30
CA LEU A 13 25.23 26.70 5.14
C LEU A 13 24.61 26.52 6.54
N GLU A 14 23.55 25.73 6.64
CA GLU A 14 22.90 25.40 7.93
C GLU A 14 23.53 24.20 8.65
N GLY A 15 24.52 23.54 8.06
CA GLY A 15 25.15 22.34 8.64
C GLY A 15 24.24 21.10 8.68
N ARG A 16 23.17 21.08 7.88
CA ARG A 16 22.19 19.97 7.76
C ARG A 16 22.52 18.99 6.63
N CYS A 17 23.65 19.13 5.96
CA CYS A 17 24.09 18.19 4.92
C CYS A 17 24.55 16.85 5.50
N THR A 18 24.24 15.77 4.78
CA THR A 18 24.84 14.45 5.04
C THR A 18 26.33 14.44 4.68
N SER A 19 27.09 13.48 5.24
CA SER A 19 28.53 13.34 4.96
C SER A 19 28.84 13.17 3.46
N ALA A 20 28.03 12.40 2.74
CA ALA A 20 28.18 12.20 1.30
C ALA A 20 27.94 13.49 0.49
N GLN A 21 26.95 14.30 0.88
CA GLN A 21 26.68 15.59 0.24
C GLN A 21 27.80 16.59 0.53
N MET A 22 28.33 16.58 1.75
CA MET A 22 29.44 17.44 2.16
C MET A 22 30.68 17.20 1.28
N GLU A 23 31.06 15.94 1.09
CA GLU A 23 32.21 15.55 0.26
C GLU A 23 32.00 15.94 -1.21
N MET A 24 30.81 15.70 -1.75
CA MET A 24 30.46 16.07 -3.12
C MET A 24 30.55 17.58 -3.36
N ILE A 25 30.04 18.39 -2.42
CA ILE A 25 30.11 19.86 -2.49
C ILE A 25 31.57 20.32 -2.38
N GLN A 26 32.34 19.80 -1.42
CA GLN A 26 33.76 20.16 -1.25
C GLN A 26 34.59 19.85 -2.51
N ASN A 27 34.38 18.67 -3.11
CA ASN A 27 35.03 18.29 -4.36
C ASN A 27 34.68 19.26 -5.50
N HIS A 28 33.42 19.70 -5.58
CA HIS A 28 33.01 20.69 -6.56
C HIS A 28 33.65 22.06 -6.32
N LEU A 29 33.68 22.54 -5.07
CA LEU A 29 34.29 23.81 -4.69
C LEU A 29 35.81 23.81 -4.89
N ALA A 30 36.46 22.66 -4.80
CA ALA A 30 37.87 22.52 -5.15
C ALA A 30 38.11 22.77 -6.65
N GLY A 31 37.18 22.35 -7.51
CA GLY A 31 37.29 22.41 -8.97
C GLY A 31 36.64 23.61 -9.66
N CYS A 32 35.77 24.36 -8.99
CA CYS A 32 35.00 25.45 -9.59
C CYS A 32 35.19 26.78 -8.82
N PRO A 33 35.94 27.76 -9.37
CA PRO A 33 36.13 29.06 -8.72
C PRO A 33 34.82 29.86 -8.64
N GLU A 34 33.99 29.84 -9.69
CA GLU A 34 32.73 30.58 -9.72
C GLU A 34 31.80 30.22 -8.54
N CYS A 35 31.69 28.93 -8.22
CA CYS A 35 30.88 28.47 -7.09
C CYS A 35 31.47 28.87 -5.72
N ARG A 36 32.79 29.03 -5.62
CA ARG A 36 33.43 29.54 -4.40
C ARG A 36 33.14 31.02 -4.21
N ASP A 37 33.31 31.80 -5.27
CA ASP A 37 33.08 33.25 -5.24
C ASP A 37 31.60 33.55 -4.90
N LEU A 38 30.67 32.76 -5.45
CA LEU A 38 29.26 32.86 -5.12
C LEU A 38 28.97 32.53 -3.65
N LEU A 39 29.61 31.49 -3.11
CA LEU A 39 29.48 31.14 -1.68
C LEU A 39 30.01 32.24 -0.78
N GLU A 40 31.15 32.82 -1.12
CA GLU A 40 31.76 33.91 -0.37
C GLU A 40 30.84 35.14 -0.34
N GLN A 41 30.26 35.53 -1.49
CA GLN A 41 29.30 36.63 -1.57
C GLN A 41 28.05 36.39 -0.71
N ILE A 42 27.55 35.15 -0.65
CA ILE A 42 26.38 34.82 0.18
C ILE A 42 26.72 34.90 1.66
N VAL A 43 27.89 34.40 2.07
CA VAL A 43 28.36 34.48 3.46
C VAL A 43 28.58 35.93 3.88
N GLU A 44 29.21 36.73 3.01
CA GLU A 44 29.42 38.16 3.24
C GLU A 44 28.08 38.90 3.40
N THR A 45 27.13 38.65 2.50
CA THR A 45 25.78 39.24 2.57
C THR A 45 25.06 38.84 3.86
N SER A 46 25.15 37.57 4.26
CA SER A 46 24.60 37.08 5.52
C SER A 46 25.18 37.83 6.72
N HIS A 47 26.49 38.06 6.73
CA HIS A 47 27.15 38.82 7.79
C HIS A 47 26.68 40.29 7.80
N LEU A 48 26.55 40.93 6.64
CA LEU A 48 26.01 42.29 6.55
C LEU A 48 24.58 42.39 7.11
N ILE A 49 23.73 41.39 6.84
CA ILE A 49 22.37 41.32 7.38
C ILE A 49 22.41 41.12 8.91
N GLN A 50 23.32 40.31 9.42
CA GLN A 50 23.48 40.12 10.87
C GLN A 50 23.91 41.40 11.58
N VAL A 51 24.70 42.26 10.95
CA VAL A 51 25.07 43.58 11.51
C VAL A 51 23.86 44.51 11.60
N LEU A 52 22.85 44.35 10.74
CA LEU A 52 21.59 45.11 10.84
C LEU A 52 20.70 44.64 11.99
N LYS A 53 21.01 43.53 12.66
CA LYS A 53 20.23 43.05 13.80
C LYS A 53 20.39 44.05 14.94
N SER A 54 19.28 44.69 15.33
CA SER A 54 19.28 45.61 16.46
C SER A 54 19.74 44.87 17.73
N PRO A 55 20.73 45.38 18.48
CA PRO A 55 21.15 44.81 19.76
C PRO A 55 20.16 45.10 20.90
N SER A 56 19.05 45.78 20.64
CA SER A 56 18.06 46.12 21.66
C SER A 56 17.34 44.86 22.17
N PRO A 57 17.35 44.60 23.49
CA PRO A 57 16.60 43.49 24.10
C PRO A 57 15.08 43.64 23.95
N ASP A 58 14.59 44.82 23.57
CA ASP A 58 13.17 45.11 23.33
C ASP A 58 12.62 44.50 22.02
N LEU A 59 13.45 43.79 21.24
CA LEU A 59 13.04 43.08 20.02
C LEU A 59 12.49 41.67 20.30
N GLU A 60 12.06 41.40 21.52
CA GLU A 60 11.43 40.13 21.87
C GLU A 60 10.00 40.11 21.30
N PRO A 61 9.59 39.04 20.60
CA PRO A 61 8.26 38.99 20.01
C PRO A 61 7.19 39.01 21.11
N GLU A 62 6.09 39.72 20.85
CA GLU A 62 4.93 39.79 21.73
C GLU A 62 4.53 38.40 22.27
N PRO A 63 4.18 38.28 23.57
CA PRO A 63 3.70 37.02 24.14
C PRO A 63 2.60 36.39 23.29
N GLY A 64 2.79 35.13 22.90
CA GLY A 64 1.85 34.39 22.03
C GLY A 64 2.10 34.53 20.53
N PHE A 65 3.06 35.34 20.06
CA PHE A 65 3.51 35.35 18.67
C PHE A 65 3.94 33.95 18.21
N TYR A 66 4.78 33.28 19.01
CA TYR A 66 5.25 31.93 18.70
C TYR A 66 4.10 30.91 18.61
N ALA A 67 3.14 30.97 19.53
CA ALA A 67 1.95 30.11 19.51
C ALA A 67 1.11 30.33 18.25
N ARG A 68 0.95 31.57 17.80
CA ARG A 68 0.26 31.90 16.53
C ARG A 68 1.00 31.34 15.32
N VAL A 69 2.31 31.52 15.25
CA VAL A 69 3.13 31.02 14.13
C VAL A 69 3.08 29.50 14.08
N MET A 70 3.25 28.83 15.22
CA MET A 70 3.17 27.37 15.30
C MET A 70 1.80 26.83 14.90
N GLY A 71 0.71 27.48 15.34
CA GLY A 71 -0.64 27.10 14.91
C GLY A 71 -0.85 27.20 13.39
N VAL A 72 -0.28 28.22 12.74
CA VAL A 72 -0.34 28.36 11.28
C VAL A 72 0.50 27.29 10.57
N ILE A 73 1.66 26.94 11.09
CA ILE A 73 2.52 25.89 10.50
C ILE A 73 1.83 24.52 10.59
N GLU A 74 1.29 24.17 11.76
CA GLU A 74 0.61 22.90 11.99
C GLU A 74 -0.64 22.74 11.11
N THR A 75 -1.42 23.81 10.95
CA THR A 75 -2.62 23.80 10.09
C THR A 75 -2.26 23.64 8.62
N ARG A 76 -1.18 24.27 8.13
CA ARG A 76 -0.66 24.04 6.77
C ARG A 76 -0.16 22.62 6.55
N GLN A 77 0.54 22.04 7.53
CA GLN A 77 1.19 20.74 7.37
C GLN A 77 0.19 19.58 7.34
N ARG A 78 -0.91 19.67 8.09
CA ARG A 78 -1.94 18.62 8.11
C ARG A 78 -2.83 18.57 6.87
N ALA A 79 -2.85 19.63 6.06
CA ALA A 79 -3.82 19.81 4.99
C ALA A 79 -3.50 19.11 3.66
N SER A 80 -2.32 18.51 3.46
CA SER A 80 -1.91 18.06 2.11
C SER A 80 -2.42 16.66 1.74
N PHE A 81 -2.19 15.65 2.59
CA PHE A 81 -2.52 14.25 2.25
C PHE A 81 -3.96 13.87 2.61
N TRP A 82 -4.48 14.37 3.73
CA TRP A 82 -5.83 14.03 4.18
C TRP A 82 -6.91 14.68 3.33
N ASN A 83 -6.73 15.94 2.90
CA ASN A 83 -7.73 16.61 2.07
C ASN A 83 -7.85 15.99 0.66
N PHE A 84 -6.79 15.40 0.12
CA PHE A 84 -6.86 14.69 -1.16
C PHE A 84 -7.60 13.34 -1.02
N LEU A 85 -7.39 12.63 0.09
CA LEU A 85 -8.08 11.36 0.37
C LEU A 85 -9.55 11.57 0.77
N LEU A 86 -9.86 12.69 1.45
CA LEU A 86 -11.21 13.11 1.84
C LEU A 86 -11.91 13.99 0.80
N ASP A 87 -11.30 14.22 -0.37
CA ASP A 87 -11.96 14.94 -1.45
C ASP A 87 -13.20 14.13 -1.89
N PRO A 88 -14.42 14.70 -1.83
CA PRO A 88 -15.66 14.00 -2.16
C PRO A 88 -15.67 13.41 -3.58
N VAL A 89 -14.85 13.91 -4.51
CA VAL A 89 -14.73 13.33 -5.86
C VAL A 89 -13.82 12.11 -5.85
N PHE A 90 -12.71 12.15 -5.12
CA PHE A 90 -11.78 11.02 -4.98
C PHE A 90 -12.43 9.87 -4.20
N GLY A 91 -13.13 10.18 -3.11
CA GLY A 91 -13.86 9.20 -2.30
C GLY A 91 -14.91 8.44 -3.09
N LYS A 92 -15.71 9.12 -3.94
CA LYS A 92 -16.70 8.44 -4.80
C LYS A 92 -16.06 7.48 -5.79
N ARG A 93 -14.95 7.88 -6.42
CA ARG A 93 -14.20 7.02 -7.36
C ARG A 93 -13.59 5.82 -6.66
N LEU A 94 -13.05 6.02 -5.45
CA LEU A 94 -12.47 4.95 -4.63
C LEU A 94 -13.53 3.92 -4.21
N VAL A 95 -14.70 4.37 -3.74
CA VAL A 95 -15.82 3.48 -3.37
C VAL A 95 -16.28 2.67 -4.58
N LEU A 96 -16.48 3.30 -5.73
CA LEU A 96 -16.86 2.59 -6.96
C LEU A 96 -15.80 1.57 -7.40
N ALA A 97 -14.52 1.94 -7.32
CA ALA A 97 -13.43 1.02 -7.64
C ALA A 97 -13.38 -0.18 -6.68
N SER A 98 -13.56 0.03 -5.37
CA SER A 98 -13.62 -1.05 -4.40
C SER A 98 -14.82 -1.98 -4.62
N LEU A 99 -15.98 -1.41 -4.96
CA LEU A 99 -17.20 -2.18 -5.23
C LEU A 99 -17.03 -2.99 -6.51
N ALA A 100 -16.49 -2.38 -7.57
CA ALA A 100 -16.15 -3.09 -8.80
C ALA A 100 -15.16 -4.23 -8.54
N LEU A 101 -14.14 -4.01 -7.73
CA LEU A 101 -13.17 -5.05 -7.36
C LEU A 101 -13.83 -6.21 -6.60
N VAL A 102 -14.71 -5.92 -5.64
CA VAL A 102 -15.49 -6.95 -4.93
C VAL A 102 -16.38 -7.73 -5.88
N VAL A 103 -17.04 -7.06 -6.82
CA VAL A 103 -17.89 -7.72 -7.83
C VAL A 103 -17.05 -8.60 -8.75
N ILE A 104 -15.90 -8.11 -9.23
CA ILE A 104 -14.99 -8.88 -10.08
C ILE A 104 -14.45 -10.09 -9.33
N LEU A 105 -14.01 -9.91 -8.08
CA LEU A 105 -13.46 -11.00 -7.26
C LEU A 105 -14.52 -12.03 -6.89
N GLY A 106 -15.73 -11.58 -6.55
CA GLY A 106 -16.88 -12.45 -6.29
C GLY A 106 -17.30 -13.22 -7.54
N SER A 107 -17.35 -12.55 -8.70
CA SER A 107 -17.62 -13.18 -9.99
C SER A 107 -16.53 -14.18 -10.37
N PHE A 108 -15.27 -13.86 -10.08
CA PHE A 108 -14.14 -14.75 -10.34
C PHE A 108 -14.27 -16.01 -9.47
N MET A 109 -14.51 -15.86 -8.17
CA MET A 109 -14.75 -17.01 -7.28
C MET A 109 -15.94 -17.86 -7.72
N ALA A 110 -17.04 -17.24 -8.16
CA ALA A 110 -18.20 -17.97 -8.68
C ALA A 110 -17.87 -18.71 -9.98
N ALA A 111 -17.10 -18.10 -10.89
CA ALA A 111 -16.71 -18.71 -12.15
C ALA A 111 -15.64 -19.80 -12.00
N THR A 112 -14.77 -19.69 -10.99
CA THR A 112 -13.74 -20.69 -10.67
C THR A 112 -14.18 -21.68 -9.61
N SER A 113 -15.42 -21.59 -9.11
CA SER A 113 -15.98 -22.64 -8.27
C SER A 113 -16.01 -23.89 -9.16
N PRO A 114 -15.22 -24.94 -8.85
CA PRO A 114 -15.43 -26.20 -9.50
C PRO A 114 -16.89 -26.57 -9.27
N GLU A 115 -17.58 -27.03 -10.32
CA GLU A 115 -18.89 -27.68 -10.25
C GLU A 115 -19.03 -28.38 -8.90
N PRO A 116 -20.14 -28.19 -8.16
CA PRO A 116 -20.36 -28.95 -6.94
C PRO A 116 -20.20 -30.41 -7.37
N VAL A 117 -19.07 -31.02 -6.97
CA VAL A 117 -18.80 -32.42 -7.24
C VAL A 117 -19.95 -33.09 -6.55
N GLU A 118 -20.95 -33.45 -7.37
CA GLU A 118 -22.12 -34.17 -7.00
C GLU A 118 -21.60 -35.28 -6.12
N THR A 119 -22.02 -35.22 -4.87
CA THR A 119 -21.39 -35.87 -3.74
C THR A 119 -21.57 -37.38 -3.87
N ALA A 120 -20.85 -38.00 -4.79
CA ALA A 120 -20.85 -39.43 -5.05
C ALA A 120 -20.29 -40.21 -3.85
N ASN A 121 -19.67 -39.51 -2.89
CA ASN A 121 -19.12 -40.08 -1.66
C ASN A 121 -19.55 -39.34 -0.38
N ALA A 122 -20.57 -38.47 -0.41
CA ALA A 122 -21.10 -37.95 0.85
C ALA A 122 -21.89 -39.07 1.55
N PRO A 123 -21.62 -39.34 2.84
CA PRO A 123 -22.33 -40.37 3.59
C PRO A 123 -23.84 -40.11 3.66
N GLU A 124 -24.28 -38.85 3.60
CA GLU A 124 -25.72 -38.52 3.52
C GLU A 124 -26.39 -38.98 2.20
N ALA A 125 -25.70 -38.96 1.06
CA ALA A 125 -26.27 -39.38 -0.22
C ALA A 125 -26.40 -40.92 -0.32
N ILE A 126 -25.48 -41.65 0.32
CA ILE A 126 -25.50 -43.12 0.40
C ILE A 126 -26.63 -43.59 1.35
N LEU A 127 -26.98 -42.80 2.36
CA LEU A 127 -28.08 -43.08 3.30
C LEU A 127 -29.46 -42.67 2.76
N ALA A 128 -29.51 -41.67 1.87
CA ALA A 128 -30.75 -41.17 1.25
C ALA A 128 -31.10 -41.87 -0.07
N ALA A 129 -30.16 -42.57 -0.70
CA ALA A 129 -30.47 -43.44 -1.81
C ALA A 129 -31.43 -44.54 -1.32
N PRO A 130 -32.58 -44.75 -1.98
CA PRO A 130 -33.44 -45.88 -1.65
C PRO A 130 -32.60 -47.13 -1.87
N ARG A 131 -32.27 -47.81 -0.78
CA ARG A 131 -31.61 -49.11 -0.83
C ARG A 131 -32.53 -49.98 -1.67
N ALA A 132 -32.13 -50.25 -2.92
CA ALA A 132 -32.83 -51.18 -3.80
C ALA A 132 -32.62 -52.60 -3.25
N THR A 133 -33.23 -52.87 -2.11
CA THR A 133 -33.60 -54.21 -1.66
C THR A 133 -34.97 -54.50 -2.25
N GLU A 134 -35.05 -54.57 -3.56
CA GLU A 134 -36.15 -55.19 -4.27
C GLU A 134 -35.54 -56.09 -5.35
N THR A 135 -34.91 -57.17 -4.91
CA THR A 135 -34.97 -58.43 -5.65
C THR A 135 -36.43 -58.90 -5.58
N ALA A 136 -37.30 -58.29 -6.38
CA ALA A 136 -38.49 -58.99 -6.83
C ALA A 136 -37.98 -60.20 -7.65
N PRO A 137 -38.47 -61.42 -7.39
CA PRO A 137 -37.98 -62.60 -8.11
C PRO A 137 -38.24 -62.36 -9.59
N SER A 138 -37.18 -62.36 -10.40
CA SER A 138 -37.39 -62.26 -11.84
C SER A 138 -38.03 -63.55 -12.32
N GLU A 139 -38.88 -63.49 -13.34
CA GLU A 139 -39.60 -64.64 -13.91
C GLU A 139 -38.66 -65.76 -14.42
N ASN A 140 -37.34 -65.51 -14.40
CA ASN A 140 -36.31 -66.35 -14.96
C ASN A 140 -35.20 -66.62 -13.92
N MET A 141 -35.38 -67.73 -13.17
CA MET A 141 -34.52 -68.18 -12.08
C MET A 141 -33.02 -68.26 -12.44
N GLU A 142 -32.69 -68.53 -13.71
CA GLU A 142 -31.31 -68.56 -14.20
C GLU A 142 -30.62 -67.18 -14.04
N ARG A 143 -31.34 -66.09 -14.34
CA ARG A 143 -30.80 -64.72 -14.31
C ARG A 143 -30.53 -64.27 -12.87
N ASP A 144 -31.40 -64.64 -11.94
CA ASP A 144 -31.20 -64.33 -10.52
C ASP A 144 -30.00 -65.09 -9.94
N ARG A 145 -29.76 -66.34 -10.38
CA ARG A 145 -28.57 -67.10 -9.98
C ARG A 145 -27.28 -66.46 -10.48
N ASP A 146 -27.24 -66.04 -11.73
CA ASP A 146 -26.04 -65.40 -12.29
C ASP A 146 -25.69 -64.11 -11.56
N VAL A 147 -26.69 -63.29 -11.20
CA VAL A 147 -26.49 -62.05 -10.44
C VAL A 147 -25.93 -62.33 -9.05
N ILE A 148 -26.49 -63.32 -8.34
CA ILE A 148 -26.02 -63.70 -7.00
C ILE A 148 -24.58 -64.25 -7.06
N LEU A 149 -24.25 -65.06 -8.06
CA LEU A 149 -22.91 -65.64 -8.22
C LEU A 149 -21.85 -64.56 -8.52
N VAL A 150 -22.18 -63.58 -9.37
CA VAL A 150 -21.30 -62.44 -9.62
C VAL A 150 -21.08 -61.64 -8.34
N GLN A 151 -22.14 -61.39 -7.59
CA GLN A 151 -22.06 -60.61 -6.35
C GLN A 151 -21.20 -61.30 -5.29
N LEU A 152 -21.32 -62.63 -5.15
CA LEU A 152 -20.48 -63.44 -4.27
C LEU A 152 -19.00 -63.49 -4.73
N ALA A 153 -18.75 -63.57 -6.04
CA ALA A 153 -17.38 -63.59 -6.57
C ALA A 153 -16.66 -62.24 -6.44
N THR A 154 -17.42 -61.14 -6.48
CA THR A 154 -16.87 -59.77 -6.32
C THR A 154 -16.71 -59.34 -4.86
N TYR A 155 -17.22 -60.12 -3.90
CA TYR A 155 -17.08 -59.80 -2.49
C TYR A 155 -15.69 -60.23 -1.97
N ARG A 156 -14.81 -59.24 -1.80
CA ARG A 156 -13.57 -59.35 -1.02
C ARG A 156 -13.76 -58.59 0.29
N GLU A 157 -13.48 -59.25 1.41
CA GLU A 157 -13.38 -58.63 2.74
C GLU A 157 -12.39 -57.47 2.78
#